data_AF-A0A930T0W1-F1
#
_entry.id   AF-A0A930T0W1-F1
#
_cell.length_a   1.000
_cell.length_b   1.000
_cell.length_c   1.000
_cell.angle_alpha   90.00
_cell.angle_beta   90.00
_cell.angle_gamma   90.00
#
_symmetry.space_group_name_H-M   'P 1'
#
loop_
_entity.id
_entity.type
_entity.pdbx_description
1 polymer ?
#
loop_
_entity_poly.entity_id
_entity_poly.type
_entity_poly.pdbx_seq_one_letter_code
_entity_poly.pdbx_strand_id
1 'polypeptide(L)'
;MNNLEDNDFENLTKAIKLIQSQVKWKSINKAEIHLAKRIKLGHLPNNSSLDDYQKVIQTIILDDESEIYIFQDNNCFYPTVTNKIDYKFWIVMFSLSGIMETAFPPSNPEKYLKNNPFVYIGKLKELI
;
A
#
# COMPACT_ATOMS: atom_id res chain seq x y z
N MET A 1 18.43 1.68 14.86
CA MET A 1 17.88 1.94 13.51
C MET A 1 18.21 0.71 12.70
N ASN A 2 17.22 -0.08 12.31
CA ASN A 2 17.46 -1.21 11.41
C ASN A 2 17.78 -0.61 10.04
N ASN A 3 19.04 -0.63 9.66
CA ASN A 3 19.42 -0.37 8.28
C ASN A 3 18.96 -1.59 7.48
N LEU A 4 18.13 -1.36 6.48
CA LEU A 4 17.81 -2.39 5.49
C LEU A 4 19.11 -2.80 4.81
N GLU A 5 19.36 -4.09 4.69
CA GLU A 5 20.51 -4.61 3.96
C GLU A 5 20.28 -4.47 2.45
N ASP A 6 21.34 -4.54 1.63
CA ASP A 6 21.22 -4.42 0.17
C ASP A 6 20.20 -5.43 -0.43
N ASN A 7 20.14 -6.63 0.15
CA ASN A 7 19.17 -7.66 -0.23
C ASN A 7 17.72 -7.25 0.09
N ASP A 8 17.48 -6.47 1.14
CA ASP A 8 16.15 -5.98 1.50
C ASP A 8 15.65 -4.95 0.48
N PHE A 9 16.53 -4.06 0.00
CA PHE A 9 16.21 -3.10 -1.07
C PHE A 9 15.92 -3.78 -2.41
N GLU A 10 16.68 -4.82 -2.75
CA GLU A 10 16.42 -5.61 -3.95
C GLU A 10 15.04 -6.31 -3.86
N ASN A 11 14.73 -6.91 -2.71
CA ASN A 11 13.43 -7.55 -2.47
C ASN A 11 12.27 -6.56 -2.48
N LEU A 12 12.45 -5.37 -1.91
CA LEU A 12 11.48 -4.28 -1.96
C LEU A 12 11.20 -3.86 -3.41
N THR A 13 12.25 -3.62 -4.21
CA THR A 13 12.13 -3.20 -5.61
C THR A 13 11.42 -4.26 -6.45
N LYS A 14 11.76 -5.55 -6.23
CA LYS A 14 11.05 -6.68 -6.86
C LYS A 14 9.56 -6.70 -6.47
N ALA A 15 9.24 -6.53 -5.19
CA ALA A 15 7.86 -6.52 -4.71
C ALA A 15 7.04 -5.38 -5.34
N ILE A 16 7.64 -4.18 -5.46
CA ILE A 16 7.02 -3.01 -6.11
C ILE A 16 6.72 -3.33 -7.58
N LYS A 17 7.71 -3.85 -8.33
CA LYS A 17 7.51 -4.23 -9.73
C LYS A 17 6.42 -5.29 -9.91
N LEU A 18 6.36 -6.27 -9.00
CA LEU A 18 5.31 -7.29 -9.01
C LEU A 18 3.92 -6.69 -8.82
N ILE A 19 3.72 -5.85 -7.80
CA ILE A 19 2.39 -5.26 -7.55
C ILE A 19 1.98 -4.29 -8.64
N GLN A 20 2.92 -3.53 -9.22
CA GLN A 20 2.68 -2.64 -10.36
C GLN A 20 2.25 -3.41 -11.62
N SER A 21 2.82 -4.59 -11.85
CA SER A 21 2.43 -5.43 -12.99
C SER A 21 1.03 -6.02 -12.83
N GLN A 22 0.66 -6.42 -11.62
CA GLN A 22 -0.65 -7.00 -11.34
C GLN A 22 -1.00 -6.94 -9.84
N VAL A 23 -2.13 -6.29 -9.53
CA VAL A 23 -2.70 -6.30 -8.18
C VAL A 23 -3.30 -7.68 -7.90
N LYS A 24 -2.70 -8.45 -6.99
CA LYS A 24 -3.20 -9.75 -6.54
C LYS A 24 -3.50 -9.74 -5.06
N TRP A 25 -4.68 -10.22 -4.70
CA TRP A 25 -5.08 -10.41 -3.30
C TRP A 25 -4.79 -11.82 -2.83
N LYS A 26 -4.51 -11.99 -1.53
CA LYS A 26 -4.15 -13.27 -0.90
C LYS A 26 -5.21 -14.37 -1.09
N SER A 27 -6.49 -14.02 -1.23
CA SER A 27 -7.54 -14.97 -1.57
C SER A 27 -8.68 -14.32 -2.35
N ILE A 28 -9.49 -15.17 -3.01
CA ILE A 28 -10.49 -14.77 -4.01
C ILE A 28 -11.54 -13.78 -3.52
N ASN A 29 -11.80 -13.71 -2.20
CA ASN A 29 -12.81 -12.82 -1.61
C ASN A 29 -12.24 -11.62 -0.84
N LYS A 30 -10.90 -11.48 -0.78
CA LYS A 30 -10.27 -10.46 0.06
C LYS A 30 -10.49 -9.05 -0.49
N ALA A 31 -10.48 -8.89 -1.82
CA ALA A 31 -10.73 -7.61 -2.45
C ALA A 31 -12.13 -7.08 -2.10
N GLU A 32 -13.13 -7.96 -2.17
CA GLU A 32 -14.55 -7.71 -1.90
C GLU A 32 -14.76 -7.33 -0.44
N ILE A 33 -14.14 -8.07 0.49
CA ILE A 33 -14.21 -7.77 1.93
C ILE A 33 -13.64 -6.38 2.22
N HIS A 34 -12.50 -6.03 1.59
CA HIS A 34 -11.90 -4.71 1.78
C HIS A 34 -12.74 -3.61 1.14
N LEU A 35 -13.25 -3.80 -0.07
CA LEU A 35 -14.18 -2.88 -0.75
C LEU A 35 -15.41 -2.62 0.11
N ALA A 36 -16.12 -3.67 0.55
CA ALA A 36 -17.31 -3.53 1.39
C ALA A 36 -17.01 -2.75 2.68
N LYS A 37 -15.85 -2.99 3.29
CA LYS A 37 -15.40 -2.22 4.46
C LYS A 37 -15.10 -0.75 4.11
N ARG A 38 -14.53 -0.46 2.93
CA ARG A 38 -14.26 0.93 2.49
C ARG A 38 -15.56 1.69 2.23
N ILE A 39 -16.54 1.07 1.58
CA ILE A 39 -17.88 1.63 1.37
C ILE A 39 -18.56 1.89 2.71
N LYS A 40 -18.63 0.88 3.59
CA LYS A 40 -19.27 0.99 4.91
C LYS A 40 -18.71 2.14 5.77
N LEU A 41 -17.42 2.43 5.63
CA LEU A 41 -16.74 3.50 6.36
C LEU A 41 -16.78 4.86 5.63
N GLY A 42 -17.48 4.99 4.51
CA GLY A 42 -17.56 6.22 3.71
C GLY A 42 -16.23 6.59 3.02
N HIS A 43 -15.29 5.65 2.92
CA HIS A 43 -14.03 5.88 2.22
C HIS A 43 -14.21 5.89 0.71
N LEU A 44 -15.18 5.13 0.20
CA LEU A 44 -15.59 5.07 -1.20
C LEU A 44 -17.10 5.30 -1.31
N PRO A 45 -17.60 5.82 -2.46
CA PRO A 45 -19.03 5.89 -2.76
C PRO A 45 -19.78 4.55 -2.60
N ASN A 46 -21.06 4.61 -2.25
CA ASN A 46 -21.88 3.41 -2.00
C ASN A 46 -22.07 2.50 -3.22
N ASN A 47 -21.88 3.03 -4.42
CA ASN A 47 -21.98 2.30 -5.68
C ASN A 47 -20.60 1.90 -6.25
N SER A 48 -19.51 2.08 -5.50
CA SER A 48 -18.17 1.70 -5.97
C SER A 48 -18.07 0.20 -6.23
N SER A 49 -17.49 -0.13 -7.38
CA SER A 49 -17.16 -1.49 -7.81
C SER A 49 -15.76 -1.91 -7.34
N LEU A 50 -15.42 -3.19 -7.55
CA LEU A 50 -14.04 -3.67 -7.38
C LEU A 50 -13.08 -2.94 -8.31
N ASP A 51 -13.50 -2.65 -9.55
CA ASP A 51 -12.67 -1.93 -10.52
C ASP A 51 -12.37 -0.51 -10.04
N ASP A 52 -13.34 0.17 -9.43
CA ASP A 52 -13.12 1.52 -8.88
C ASP A 52 -12.09 1.49 -7.74
N TYR A 53 -12.21 0.50 -6.86
CA TYR A 53 -11.25 0.32 -5.78
C TYR A 53 -9.86 -0.09 -6.29
N GLN A 54 -9.80 -0.95 -7.30
CA GLN A 54 -8.54 -1.33 -7.94
C GLN A 54 -7.89 -0.14 -8.64
N LYS A 55 -8.66 0.74 -9.29
CA LYS A 55 -8.13 1.98 -9.88
C LYS A 55 -7.48 2.86 -8.83
N VAL A 56 -8.10 3.04 -7.66
CA VAL A 56 -7.46 3.80 -6.55
C VAL A 56 -6.11 3.18 -6.17
N ILE A 57 -6.05 1.85 -6.01
CA ILE A 57 -4.81 1.15 -5.67
C ILE A 57 -3.76 1.34 -6.78
N GLN A 58 -4.16 1.15 -8.04
CA GLN A 58 -3.28 1.29 -9.21
C GLN A 58 -2.73 2.71 -9.35
N THR A 59 -3.57 3.74 -9.16
CA THR A 59 -3.13 5.13 -9.16
C THR A 59 -2.04 5.36 -8.12
N ILE A 60 -2.17 4.82 -6.91
CA ILE A 60 -1.16 5.00 -5.85
C ILE A 60 0.14 4.27 -6.19
N ILE A 61 0.08 3.00 -6.59
CA ILE A 61 1.30 2.20 -6.81
C ILE A 61 2.04 2.55 -8.11
N LEU A 62 1.42 3.27 -9.03
CA LEU A 62 2.01 3.69 -10.31
C LEU A 62 2.44 5.16 -10.35
N ASP A 63 2.01 5.98 -9.38
CA ASP A 63 2.42 7.38 -9.29
C ASP A 63 3.85 7.48 -8.73
N ASP A 64 4.75 8.09 -9.50
CA ASP A 64 6.17 8.16 -9.22
C ASP A 64 6.50 9.08 -8.01
N GLU A 65 5.58 9.97 -7.65
CA GLU A 65 5.65 10.83 -6.47
C GLU A 65 5.12 10.15 -5.19
N SER A 66 4.53 8.95 -5.29
CA SER A 66 4.08 8.22 -4.11
C SER A 66 5.23 7.90 -3.16
N GLU A 67 4.97 8.05 -1.87
CA GLU A 67 5.93 7.78 -0.80
C GLU A 67 5.91 6.30 -0.43
N ILE A 68 7.08 5.76 -0.11
CA ILE A 68 7.27 4.37 0.29
C ILE A 68 7.72 4.30 1.74
N TYR A 69 7.06 3.42 2.47
CA TYR A 69 7.41 3.01 3.80
C TYR A 69 7.56 1.49 3.86
N ILE A 70 8.30 0.99 4.83
CA ILE A 70 8.25 -0.40 5.26
C ILE A 70 7.58 -0.45 6.62
N PHE A 71 6.52 -1.23 6.71
CA PHE A 71 5.92 -1.65 7.98
C PHE A 71 6.55 -2.97 8.42
N GLN A 72 7.07 -3.01 9.64
CA GLN A 72 7.61 -4.23 10.23
C GLN A 72 6.65 -4.79 11.28
N ASP A 73 6.11 -5.98 11.06
CA ASP A 73 5.37 -6.72 12.08
C ASP A 73 6.05 -8.05 12.35
N ASN A 74 6.60 -8.20 13.55
CA ASN A 74 7.49 -9.28 13.94
C ASN A 74 8.69 -9.39 12.95
N ASN A 75 8.80 -10.53 12.27
CA ASN A 75 9.84 -10.82 11.28
C ASN A 75 9.34 -10.67 9.83
N CYS A 76 8.19 -10.01 9.64
CA CYS A 76 7.61 -9.76 8.32
C CYS A 76 7.72 -8.29 7.95
N PHE A 77 8.17 -8.04 6.72
CA PHE A 77 8.22 -6.70 6.12
C PHE A 77 7.10 -6.54 5.11
N TYR A 78 6.42 -5.40 5.20
CA TYR A 78 5.33 -5.04 4.32
C TYR A 78 5.61 -3.68 3.67
N PRO A 79 6.07 -3.68 2.41
CA PRO A 79 6.08 -2.47 1.60
C PRO A 79 4.72 -1.78 1.65
N THR A 80 4.74 -0.48 1.94
CA THR A 80 3.57 0.37 2.04
C THR A 80 3.78 1.60 1.17
N VAL A 81 2.99 1.72 0.11
CA VAL A 81 3.00 2.88 -0.79
C VAL A 81 1.85 3.80 -0.40
N THR A 82 2.11 5.10 -0.35
CA THR A 82 1.14 6.08 0.11
C THR A 82 1.07 7.28 -0.81
N ASN A 83 -0.14 7.77 -1.04
CA ASN A 83 -0.39 8.98 -1.81
C ASN A 83 -1.77 9.55 -1.47
N LYS A 84 -2.05 10.79 -1.90
CA LYS A 84 -3.30 11.50 -1.67
C LYS A 84 -4.15 11.50 -2.94
N ILE A 85 -5.35 10.92 -2.85
CA ILE A 85 -6.37 10.93 -3.91
C ILE A 85 -7.61 11.63 -3.37
N ASP A 86 -8.13 12.62 -4.10
CA ASP A 86 -9.33 13.39 -3.75
C ASP A 86 -9.36 13.82 -2.28
N TYR A 87 -8.26 14.42 -1.84
CA TYR A 87 -8.04 14.89 -0.47
C TYR A 87 -7.91 13.82 0.61
N LYS A 88 -8.10 12.54 0.28
CA LYS A 88 -7.88 11.41 1.20
C LYS A 88 -6.47 10.88 1.01
N PHE A 89 -5.70 10.84 2.09
CA PHE A 89 -4.43 10.12 2.10
C PHE A 89 -4.73 8.63 2.16
N TRP A 90 -4.17 7.86 1.23
CA TRP A 90 -4.33 6.42 1.15
C TRP A 90 -3.02 5.71 1.45
N ILE A 91 -3.14 4.54 2.05
CA ILE A 91 -2.06 3.56 2.16
C ILE A 91 -2.42 2.32 1.35
N VAL A 92 -1.43 1.75 0.69
CA VAL A 92 -1.49 0.46 -0.01
C VAL A 92 -0.34 -0.39 0.52
N MET A 93 -0.68 -1.48 1.22
CA MET A 93 0.29 -2.36 1.84
C MET A 93 0.21 -3.77 1.23
N PHE A 94 1.37 -4.33 0.93
CA PHE A 94 1.53 -5.64 0.31
C PHE A 94 2.75 -6.37 0.91
N SER A 95 2.86 -7.67 0.67
CA SER A 95 4.02 -8.47 1.10
C SER A 95 5.20 -8.34 0.12
N LEU A 96 6.38 -8.80 0.52
CA LEU A 96 7.55 -8.87 -0.37
C LEU A 96 7.34 -9.76 -1.62
N SER A 97 6.29 -10.59 -1.65
CA SER A 97 5.88 -11.33 -2.85
C SER A 97 4.95 -10.54 -3.79
N GLY A 98 4.69 -9.25 -3.52
CA GLY A 98 3.78 -8.41 -4.30
C GLY A 98 2.30 -8.75 -4.10
N ILE A 99 1.94 -9.43 -3.01
CA ILE A 99 0.54 -9.78 -2.70
C ILE A 99 -0.08 -8.73 -1.78
N MET A 100 -1.23 -8.18 -2.18
CA MET A 100 -1.99 -7.20 -1.40
C MET A 100 -2.40 -7.75 -0.04
N GLU A 101 -2.13 -6.95 0.99
CA GLU A 101 -2.59 -7.18 2.36
C GLU A 101 -3.76 -6.24 2.70
N THR A 102 -3.64 -4.95 2.36
CA THR A 102 -4.73 -3.97 2.59
C THR A 102 -4.53 -2.68 1.77
N ALA A 103 -5.60 -1.95 1.52
CA ALA A 103 -5.54 -0.55 1.11
C ALA A 103 -6.67 0.25 1.75
N PHE A 104 -6.35 1.43 2.30
CA PHE A 104 -7.35 2.31 2.89
C PHE A 104 -6.83 3.72 3.16
N PRO A 105 -7.74 4.69 3.36
CA PRO A 105 -7.37 5.98 3.90
C PRO A 105 -7.48 5.99 5.43
N PRO A 106 -6.36 6.13 6.19
CA PRO A 106 -6.43 6.28 7.65
C PRO A 106 -7.03 7.64 8.03
N SER A 107 -7.78 7.70 9.13
CA SER A 107 -8.40 8.94 9.61
C SER A 107 -7.39 10.00 10.08
N ASN A 108 -6.22 9.57 10.56
CA ASN A 108 -5.10 10.45 10.89
C ASN A 108 -3.80 9.85 10.31
N PRO A 109 -3.46 10.20 9.06
CA PRO A 109 -2.31 9.63 8.35
C PRO A 109 -0.99 9.85 9.06
N GLU A 110 -0.77 11.08 9.55
CA GLU A 110 0.47 11.41 10.25
C GLU A 110 0.65 10.55 11.49
N LYS A 111 -0.39 10.39 12.32
CA LYS A 111 -0.31 9.52 13.49
C LYS A 111 -0.15 8.06 13.09
N TYR A 112 -0.79 7.63 12.00
CA TYR A 112 -0.69 6.25 11.52
C TYR A 112 0.74 5.89 11.11
N LEU A 113 1.43 6.78 10.39
CA LEU A 113 2.79 6.56 9.89
C LEU A 113 3.89 6.96 10.89
N LYS A 114 3.63 7.88 11.83
CA LYS A 114 4.59 8.25 12.89
C LYS A 114 4.75 7.17 13.96
N ASN A 115 3.83 6.22 14.05
CA ASN A 115 3.95 5.13 15.01
C ASN A 115 4.99 4.11 14.52
N ASN A 116 5.85 3.68 15.43
CA ASN A 116 6.62 2.45 15.27
C ASN A 116 5.60 1.33 14.96
N PRO A 117 5.65 0.68 13.79
CA PRO A 117 6.87 0.23 13.10
C PRO A 117 6.96 0.62 11.61
N PHE A 118 6.61 1.85 11.24
CA PHE A 118 6.84 2.36 9.88
C PHE A 118 8.21 3.04 9.73
N VAL A 119 8.96 2.66 8.69
CA VAL A 119 10.22 3.29 8.29
C VAL A 119 10.06 3.90 6.91
N TYR A 120 10.27 5.21 6.78
CA TYR A 120 10.25 5.89 5.48
C TYR A 120 11.48 5.51 4.65
N ILE A 121 11.27 5.19 3.38
CA ILE A 121 12.31 4.76 2.46
C ILE A 121 12.65 5.83 1.43
N GLY A 122 11.64 6.46 0.83
CA GLY A 122 11.80 7.38 -0.29
C GLY A 122 10.54 7.45 -1.14
N LYS A 123 10.65 8.09 -2.31
CA LYS A 123 9.58 8.12 -3.33
C LYS A 123 9.71 6.98 -4.33
N LEU A 124 8.62 6.59 -5.00
CA LEU A 124 8.66 5.56 -6.03
C LEU A 124 9.72 5.84 -7.10
N LYS A 125 9.81 7.05 -7.63
CA LYS A 125 10.85 7.43 -8.62
C LYS A 125 12.30 7.27 -8.17
N GLU A 126 12.56 7.17 -6.86
CA GLU A 126 13.91 7.04 -6.32
C GLU A 126 14.36 5.57 -6.26
N LEU A 127 13.42 4.61 -6.38
CA LEU A 127 13.68 3.17 -6.25
C LEU A 127 13.57 2.40 -7.58
N ILE A 128 12.90 2.94 -8.60
CA ILE A 128 12.56 2.23 -9.85
C ILE A 128 13.13 2.93 -11.08
#